data_AF-A0AAV5RHL6-F1
#
_entry.id   AF-A0AAV5RHL6-F1
#
_cell.length_a   1.000
_cell.length_b   1.000
_cell.length_c   1.000
_cell.angle_alpha   90.00
_cell.angle_beta   90.00
_cell.angle_gamma   90.00
#
_symmetry.space_group_name_H-M   'P 1'
#
loop_
_entity.id
_entity.type
_entity.pdbx_description
1 polymer ?
#
loop_
_entity_poly.entity_id
_entity_poly.type
_entity_poly.pdbx_seq_one_letter_code
_entity_poly.pdbx_strand_id
1 'polypeptide(L)'
;MGIKRAAFGKASKEKRTKPQTEEEVKPEIEIEIDGDVDDEELSEVYGLFAKLQSERDPKIARGLIHECDRLLRERDEKDLTLPSKFHVVYAGSLLSLADPAIIDNQADEFRAAGLERIAIGLESLEEDTESAIVSGIAAQEIIQFLHTQIEEGKVKTESKSWLSKAVDLIKSKTVNSEIAKAAFKFVQLLEDLNPVDETDDVIDVLKTHKESDDDATKSWANCALGTFYLNKAAQSDSSAESVDDINKDILNQAITHLREGLNDENTQSFVMLAEGLLQLAGVIEEEEDSTEDVGEVYSEALRHLKKAQLLGHEDLREIIESLEE
;
A
#
# COMPACT_ATOMS: atom_id res chain seq x y z
N MET A 1 51.12 -34.91 11.40
CA MET A 1 51.97 -35.42 10.30
C MET A 1 51.12 -36.33 9.44
N GLY A 2 51.00 -36.01 8.15
CA GLY A 2 50.05 -36.65 7.25
C GLY A 2 50.46 -38.04 6.76
N ILE A 3 49.48 -38.72 6.15
CA ILE A 3 49.53 -39.87 5.22
C ILE A 3 48.05 -40.15 4.88
N LYS A 4 47.53 -40.48 3.69
CA LYS A 4 47.93 -40.47 2.27
C LYS A 4 46.61 -40.62 1.48
N ARG A 5 46.59 -40.10 0.25
CA ARG A 5 45.60 -40.36 -0.81
C ARG A 5 45.57 -41.83 -1.25
N ALA A 6 44.42 -42.25 -1.80
CA ALA A 6 44.19 -43.11 -2.99
C ALA A 6 42.84 -43.83 -2.80
N ALA A 7 42.03 -44.24 -3.79
CA ALA A 7 41.92 -44.06 -5.23
C ALA A 7 40.74 -44.98 -5.66
N PHE A 8 40.00 -44.57 -6.70
CA PHE A 8 39.34 -45.41 -7.72
C PHE A 8 38.38 -46.56 -7.35
N GLY A 9 37.18 -46.50 -7.95
CA GLY A 9 36.34 -47.68 -8.21
C GLY A 9 35.09 -47.35 -9.03
N LYS A 10 35.16 -47.50 -10.35
CA LYS A 10 34.03 -47.50 -11.31
C LYS A 10 33.61 -48.94 -11.64
N ALA A 11 32.36 -49.06 -12.12
CA ALA A 11 31.71 -50.17 -12.86
C ALA A 11 30.96 -51.20 -11.97
N SER A 12 29.80 -51.79 -12.34
CA SER A 12 28.95 -51.73 -13.53
C SER A 12 27.58 -52.41 -13.27
N LYS A 13 26.54 -51.90 -13.95
CA LYS A 13 25.32 -52.49 -14.56
C LYS A 13 24.62 -53.81 -14.09
N GLU A 14 23.28 -53.73 -14.30
CA GLU A 14 22.23 -54.75 -14.55
C GLU A 14 21.37 -55.16 -13.32
N LYS A 15 20.03 -55.31 -13.35
CA LYS A 15 18.96 -55.21 -14.38
C LYS A 15 17.59 -55.31 -13.67
N ARG A 16 16.55 -54.69 -14.26
CA ARG A 16 15.08 -54.97 -14.16
C ARG A 16 14.43 -54.66 -12.80
N THR A 17 13.26 -54.01 -12.71
CA THR A 17 11.98 -54.40 -13.34
C THR A 17 11.01 -53.21 -13.27
N LYS A 18 10.22 -52.94 -14.33
CA LYS A 18 9.06 -52.04 -14.28
C LYS A 18 7.91 -52.72 -13.51
N PRO A 19 7.14 -51.97 -12.71
CA PRO A 19 5.69 -51.97 -12.92
C PRO A 19 5.06 -50.57 -12.89
N GLN A 20 4.14 -50.39 -13.83
CA GLN A 20 2.91 -49.58 -13.78
C GLN A 20 2.98 -48.19 -13.12
N THR A 21 3.04 -47.18 -13.97
CA THR A 21 2.62 -45.81 -13.64
C THR A 21 1.09 -45.80 -13.60
N GLU A 22 0.53 -45.58 -12.42
CA GLU A 22 -0.85 -45.13 -12.27
C GLU A 22 -0.96 -43.74 -12.91
N GLU A 23 -1.89 -43.58 -13.85
CA GLU A 23 -2.29 -42.28 -14.38
C GLU A 23 -2.96 -41.50 -13.25
N GLU A 24 -2.20 -40.58 -12.65
CA GLU A 24 -2.73 -39.53 -11.80
C GLU A 24 -3.37 -38.50 -12.71
N VAL A 25 -4.69 -38.61 -12.90
CA VAL A 25 -5.50 -37.59 -13.58
C VAL A 25 -5.47 -36.34 -12.69
N LYS A 26 -4.59 -35.39 -13.00
CA LYS A 26 -4.77 -34.01 -12.59
C LYS A 26 -5.98 -33.47 -13.34
N PRO A 27 -6.97 -32.85 -12.69
CA PRO A 27 -7.89 -31.99 -13.40
C PRO A 27 -7.10 -30.76 -13.86
N GLU A 28 -6.70 -30.75 -15.13
CA GLU A 28 -6.45 -29.50 -15.85
C GLU A 28 -7.77 -28.72 -15.84
N ILE A 29 -7.79 -27.64 -15.05
CA ILE A 29 -8.79 -26.59 -15.21
C ILE A 29 -8.32 -25.83 -16.45
N GLU A 30 -8.85 -26.21 -17.60
CA GLU A 30 -8.72 -25.46 -18.85
C GLU A 30 -9.63 -24.24 -18.70
N ILE A 31 -9.04 -23.12 -18.24
CA ILE A 31 -9.67 -21.80 -18.34
C ILE A 31 -9.39 -21.37 -19.78
N GLU A 32 -10.42 -21.39 -20.63
CA GLU A 32 -10.37 -20.73 -21.94
C GLU A 32 -10.22 -19.22 -21.72
N ILE A 33 -8.97 -18.74 -21.64
CA ILE A 33 -8.67 -17.32 -21.81
C ILE A 33 -8.59 -17.10 -23.31
N ASP A 34 -9.71 -16.69 -23.91
CA ASP A 34 -9.74 -16.26 -25.30
C ASP A 34 -8.82 -15.05 -25.48
N GLY A 35 -7.64 -15.31 -26.06
CA GLY A 35 -6.69 -14.28 -26.50
C GLY A 35 -5.43 -14.18 -25.64
N ASP A 36 -4.58 -15.20 -25.69
CA ASP A 36 -3.25 -15.21 -25.06
C ASP A 36 -2.55 -13.84 -25.24
N VAL A 37 -2.50 -13.10 -24.15
CA VAL A 37 -1.43 -12.12 -24.00
C VAL A 37 -0.16 -12.91 -23.81
N ASP A 38 0.95 -12.51 -24.44
CA ASP A 38 2.21 -13.11 -24.04
C ASP A 38 2.43 -12.63 -22.60
N ASP A 39 2.24 -13.52 -21.63
CA ASP A 39 2.30 -13.20 -20.19
C ASP A 39 3.59 -12.44 -19.84
N GLU A 40 4.64 -12.61 -20.65
CA GLU A 40 5.89 -11.87 -20.57
C GLU A 40 5.73 -10.35 -20.76
N GLU A 41 4.92 -9.89 -21.72
CA GLU A 41 4.70 -8.46 -21.99
C GLU A 41 3.92 -7.77 -20.85
N LEU A 42 2.87 -8.42 -20.33
CA LEU A 42 2.14 -7.91 -19.17
C LEU A 42 2.97 -7.94 -17.90
N SER A 43 3.80 -8.97 -17.73
CA SER A 43 4.74 -9.06 -16.62
C SER A 43 5.73 -7.89 -16.63
N GLU A 44 6.23 -7.48 -17.80
CA GLU A 44 7.08 -6.29 -17.93
C GLU A 44 6.34 -5.00 -17.51
N VAL A 45 5.11 -4.79 -18.00
CA VAL A 45 4.26 -3.66 -17.63
C VAL A 45 4.04 -3.60 -16.11
N TYR A 46 3.70 -4.73 -15.49
CA TYR A 46 3.48 -4.82 -14.05
C TYR A 46 4.76 -4.62 -13.24
N GLY A 47 5.90 -5.12 -13.73
CA GLY A 47 7.22 -4.90 -13.12
C GLY A 47 7.63 -3.43 -13.16
N LEU A 48 7.42 -2.75 -14.30
CA LEU A 48 7.65 -1.31 -14.43
C LEU A 48 6.73 -0.51 -13.51
N PHE A 49 5.48 -0.92 -13.35
CA PHE A 49 4.55 -0.27 -12.43
C PHE A 49 4.97 -0.43 -10.97
N ALA A 50 5.38 -1.62 -10.54
CA ALA A 50 5.91 -1.84 -9.20
C ALA A 50 7.12 -0.92 -8.93
N LYS A 51 8.01 -0.77 -9.92
CA LYS A 51 9.15 0.15 -9.83
C LYS A 51 8.72 1.62 -9.78
N LEU A 52 7.69 2.01 -10.54
CA LEU A 52 7.12 3.35 -10.49
C LEU A 52 6.55 3.66 -9.09
N GLN A 53 5.88 2.69 -8.46
CA GLN A 53 5.32 2.86 -7.12
C GLN A 53 6.39 3.09 -6.05
N SER A 54 7.58 2.48 -6.19
CA SER A 54 8.67 2.64 -5.24
C SER A 54 9.55 3.88 -5.51
N GLU A 55 9.88 4.16 -6.78
CA GLU A 55 10.84 5.22 -7.13
C GLU A 55 10.19 6.56 -7.46
N ARG A 56 8.91 6.56 -7.85
CA ARG A 56 8.15 7.75 -8.31
C ARG A 56 8.87 8.55 -9.41
N ASP A 57 9.75 7.91 -10.20
CA ASP A 57 10.50 8.58 -11.28
C ASP A 57 9.58 8.86 -12.50
N PRO A 58 9.42 10.13 -12.92
CA PRO A 58 8.61 10.49 -14.09
C PRO A 58 9.06 9.82 -15.40
N LYS A 59 10.34 9.42 -15.52
CA LYS A 59 10.84 8.70 -16.69
C LYS A 59 10.28 7.29 -16.77
N ILE A 60 10.12 6.62 -15.63
CA ILE A 60 9.51 5.29 -15.56
C ILE A 60 8.04 5.40 -15.96
N ALA A 61 7.33 6.43 -15.46
CA ALA A 61 5.93 6.66 -15.85
C ALA A 61 5.77 6.86 -17.36
N ARG A 62 6.62 7.69 -18.00
CA ARG A 62 6.60 7.86 -19.47
C ARG A 62 6.91 6.56 -20.22
N GLY A 63 7.89 5.79 -19.76
CA GLY A 63 8.23 4.50 -20.35
C GLY A 63 7.05 3.52 -20.27
N LEU A 64 6.42 3.42 -19.11
CA LEU A 64 5.24 2.59 -18.88
C LEU A 64 4.05 3.02 -19.75
N ILE A 65 3.78 4.32 -19.89
CA ILE A 65 2.73 4.83 -20.78
C ILE A 65 2.98 4.42 -22.24
N HIS A 66 4.22 4.57 -22.73
CA HIS A 66 4.56 4.16 -24.09
C HIS A 66 4.35 2.66 -24.33
N GLU A 67 4.66 1.84 -23.33
CA GLU A 67 4.47 0.40 -23.39
C GLU A 67 2.98 0.01 -23.38
N CYS A 68 2.19 0.63 -22.49
CA CYS A 68 0.74 0.49 -22.48
C CYS A 68 0.11 0.91 -23.81
N ASP A 69 0.55 2.04 -24.38
CA ASP A 69 0.09 2.53 -25.68
C ASP A 69 0.45 1.59 -26.84
N ARG A 70 1.63 0.95 -26.78
CA ARG A 70 2.04 -0.07 -27.75
C ARG A 70 1.09 -1.26 -27.68
N LEU A 71 0.88 -1.81 -26.48
CA LEU A 71 0.01 -2.97 -26.27
C LEU A 71 -1.43 -2.70 -26.67
N LEU A 72 -1.98 -1.52 -26.35
CA LEU A 72 -3.32 -1.13 -26.77
C LEU A 72 -3.46 -1.15 -28.29
N ARG A 73 -2.53 -0.54 -29.03
CA ARG A 73 -2.59 -0.54 -30.50
C ARG A 73 -2.50 -1.94 -31.10
N GLU A 74 -1.57 -2.76 -30.59
CA GLU A 74 -1.39 -4.13 -31.10
C GLU A 74 -2.58 -5.04 -30.82
N ARG A 75 -3.31 -4.79 -29.72
CA ARG A 75 -4.48 -5.57 -29.31
C ARG A 75 -5.76 -5.09 -29.99
N ASP A 76 -5.92 -3.78 -30.17
CA ASP A 76 -7.00 -3.18 -30.96
C ASP A 76 -6.95 -3.69 -32.41
N GLU A 77 -5.75 -3.80 -33.00
CA GLU A 77 -5.57 -4.37 -34.35
C GLU A 77 -5.97 -5.86 -34.44
N LYS A 78 -5.96 -6.58 -33.31
CA LYS A 78 -6.28 -8.00 -33.21
C LYS A 78 -7.68 -8.27 -32.63
N ASP A 79 -8.45 -7.21 -32.30
CA ASP A 79 -9.75 -7.31 -31.62
C ASP A 79 -9.67 -8.11 -30.31
N LEU A 80 -8.58 -7.94 -29.55
CA LEU A 80 -8.33 -8.60 -28.27
C LEU A 80 -8.50 -7.64 -27.10
N THR A 81 -9.18 -8.09 -26.05
CA THR A 81 -9.35 -7.32 -24.81
C THR A 81 -8.14 -7.48 -23.89
N LEU A 82 -7.73 -6.38 -23.25
CA LEU A 82 -6.70 -6.42 -22.21
C LEU A 82 -7.34 -6.63 -20.83
N PRO A 83 -6.62 -7.25 -19.88
CA PRO A 83 -7.17 -7.53 -18.56
C PRO A 83 -7.43 -6.26 -17.74
N SER A 84 -8.38 -6.31 -16.82
CA SER A 84 -8.76 -5.22 -15.92
C SER A 84 -7.55 -4.58 -15.21
N LYS A 85 -6.60 -5.41 -14.75
CA LYS A 85 -5.37 -4.96 -14.10
C LYS A 85 -4.48 -4.10 -15.00
N PHE A 86 -4.40 -4.40 -16.29
CA PHE A 86 -3.65 -3.59 -17.26
C PHE A 86 -4.17 -2.15 -17.28
N HIS A 87 -5.49 -1.97 -17.33
CA HIS A 87 -6.10 -0.65 -17.41
C HIS A 87 -5.85 0.19 -16.16
N VAL A 88 -5.92 -0.42 -14.97
CA VAL A 88 -5.64 0.29 -13.70
C VAL A 88 -4.16 0.62 -13.55
N VAL A 89 -3.26 -0.26 -13.98
CA VAL A 89 -1.81 0.02 -14.03
C VAL A 89 -1.50 1.17 -14.99
N TYR A 90 -2.12 1.14 -16.17
CA TYR A 90 -1.97 2.24 -17.13
C TYR A 90 -2.50 3.55 -16.53
N ALA A 91 -3.65 3.52 -15.86
CA ALA A 91 -4.18 4.68 -15.15
C ALA A 91 -3.20 5.27 -14.13
N GLY A 92 -2.62 4.43 -13.26
CA GLY A 92 -1.67 4.91 -12.25
C GLY A 92 -0.42 5.56 -12.87
N SER A 93 0.02 5.09 -14.03
CA SER A 93 1.13 5.73 -14.76
C SER A 93 0.77 7.11 -15.33
N LEU A 94 -0.46 7.27 -15.83
CA LEU A 94 -0.99 8.57 -16.30
C LEU A 94 -1.14 9.55 -15.13
N LEU A 95 -1.73 9.10 -14.03
CA LEU A 95 -1.93 9.91 -12.82
C LEU A 95 -0.59 10.32 -12.19
N SER A 96 0.43 9.47 -12.23
CA SER A 96 1.79 9.80 -11.78
C SER A 96 2.45 10.93 -12.59
N LEU A 97 2.06 11.14 -13.85
CA LEU A 97 2.53 12.28 -14.65
C LEU A 97 1.68 13.53 -14.49
N ALA A 98 0.53 13.42 -13.85
CA ALA A 98 -0.40 14.52 -13.67
C ALA A 98 -0.08 15.42 -12.47
N ASP A 99 1.07 15.24 -11.84
CA ASP A 99 1.63 16.19 -10.89
C ASP A 99 2.09 17.46 -11.65
N PRO A 100 1.58 18.66 -11.29
CA PRO A 100 1.99 19.92 -11.92
C PRO A 100 3.48 20.21 -11.80
N ALA A 101 4.16 19.68 -10.78
CA ALA A 101 5.61 19.79 -10.64
C ALA A 101 6.35 19.04 -11.77
N ILE A 102 5.69 18.07 -12.41
CA ILE A 102 6.24 17.29 -13.52
C ILE A 102 5.79 17.84 -14.88
N ILE A 103 4.49 18.15 -15.06
CA ILE A 103 3.92 18.62 -16.34
C ILE A 103 2.87 19.71 -16.11
N ASP A 104 3.21 20.96 -16.45
CA ASP A 104 2.35 22.13 -16.19
C ASP A 104 1.11 22.22 -17.12
N ASN A 105 1.26 21.93 -18.42
CA ASN A 105 0.21 22.22 -19.41
C ASN A 105 -0.72 21.05 -19.78
N GLN A 106 -0.50 19.85 -19.24
CA GLN A 106 -1.27 18.64 -19.59
C GLN A 106 -1.73 17.83 -18.39
N ALA A 107 -1.52 18.30 -17.16
CA ALA A 107 -1.91 17.58 -15.94
C ALA A 107 -3.40 17.18 -15.95
N ASP A 108 -4.28 18.08 -16.38
CA ASP A 108 -5.72 17.80 -16.46
C ASP A 108 -6.08 16.76 -17.54
N GLU A 109 -5.33 16.71 -18.65
CA GLU A 109 -5.50 15.68 -19.70
C GLU A 109 -5.10 14.30 -19.17
N PHE A 110 -3.96 14.22 -18.49
CA PHE A 110 -3.49 12.99 -17.86
C PHE A 110 -4.42 12.51 -16.73
N ARG A 111 -5.00 13.43 -15.95
CA ARG A 111 -6.03 13.11 -14.94
C ARG A 111 -7.26 12.49 -15.56
N ALA A 112 -7.82 13.17 -16.57
CA ALA A 112 -9.01 12.69 -17.24
C ALA A 112 -8.78 11.31 -17.87
N ALA A 113 -7.66 11.13 -18.58
CA ALA A 113 -7.28 9.86 -19.18
C ALA A 113 -7.06 8.76 -18.13
N GLY A 114 -6.39 9.08 -17.01
CA GLY A 114 -6.17 8.14 -15.92
C GLY A 114 -7.48 7.65 -15.31
N LEU A 115 -8.39 8.56 -14.97
CA LEU A 115 -9.70 8.21 -14.39
C LEU A 115 -10.58 7.42 -15.38
N GLU A 116 -10.53 7.75 -16.67
CA GLU A 116 -11.20 6.97 -17.72
C GLU A 116 -10.62 5.55 -17.80
N ARG A 117 -9.30 5.39 -17.72
CA ARG A 117 -8.67 4.06 -17.69
C ARG A 117 -9.04 3.26 -16.45
N ILE A 118 -9.17 3.89 -15.28
CA ILE A 118 -9.72 3.23 -14.09
C ILE A 118 -11.15 2.76 -14.37
N ALA A 119 -12.00 3.63 -14.92
CA ALA A 119 -13.39 3.26 -15.21
C ALA A 119 -13.46 2.03 -16.15
N ILE A 120 -12.69 2.02 -17.23
CA ILE A 120 -12.59 0.88 -18.16
C ILE A 120 -12.14 -0.38 -17.43
N GLY A 121 -11.08 -0.30 -16.63
CA GLY A 121 -10.57 -1.46 -15.88
C GLY A 121 -11.55 -2.00 -14.84
N LEU A 122 -12.48 -1.16 -14.35
CA LEU A 122 -13.50 -1.58 -13.40
C LEU A 122 -14.77 -2.13 -14.07
N GLU A 123 -15.04 -1.78 -15.33
CA GLU A 123 -16.21 -2.28 -16.08
C GLU A 123 -16.10 -3.78 -16.40
N SER A 124 -14.88 -4.30 -16.53
CA SER A 124 -14.57 -5.69 -16.87
C SER A 124 -14.24 -6.57 -15.66
N LEU A 125 -14.57 -6.14 -14.43
CA LEU A 125 -14.29 -6.92 -13.22
C LEU A 125 -15.30 -8.05 -13.02
N GLU A 126 -14.83 -9.29 -13.09
CA GLU A 126 -15.54 -10.45 -12.54
C GLU A 126 -15.35 -10.51 -11.01
N GLU A 127 -16.27 -11.12 -10.26
CA GLU A 127 -16.12 -11.27 -8.80
C GLU A 127 -15.14 -12.41 -8.47
N ASP A 128 -13.84 -12.10 -8.41
CA ASP A 128 -12.80 -13.05 -8.03
C ASP A 128 -11.66 -12.42 -7.19
N THR A 129 -10.60 -13.17 -6.89
CA THR A 129 -9.46 -12.63 -6.11
C THR A 129 -8.69 -11.55 -6.88
N GLU A 130 -8.59 -11.67 -8.20
CA GLU A 130 -7.96 -10.66 -9.05
C GLU A 130 -8.71 -9.33 -8.95
N SER A 131 -10.03 -9.40 -8.79
CA SER A 131 -10.88 -8.22 -8.59
C SER A 131 -10.53 -7.41 -7.36
N ALA A 132 -10.14 -8.06 -6.27
CA ALA A 132 -9.72 -7.38 -5.04
C ALA A 132 -8.39 -6.65 -5.22
N ILE A 133 -7.46 -7.25 -5.97
CA ILE A 133 -6.17 -6.62 -6.31
C ILE A 133 -6.41 -5.41 -7.20
N VAL A 134 -7.20 -5.55 -8.27
CA VAL A 134 -7.53 -4.46 -9.19
C VAL A 134 -8.26 -3.32 -8.46
N SER A 135 -9.22 -3.66 -7.60
CA SER A 135 -9.95 -2.69 -6.79
C SER A 135 -9.04 -1.94 -5.82
N GLY A 136 -8.13 -2.65 -5.15
CA GLY A 136 -7.15 -2.05 -4.24
C GLY A 136 -6.21 -1.08 -4.95
N ILE A 137 -5.67 -1.46 -6.12
CA ILE A 137 -4.82 -0.56 -6.92
C ILE A 137 -5.65 0.65 -7.38
N ALA A 138 -6.85 0.44 -7.93
CA ALA A 138 -7.71 1.53 -8.39
C ALA A 138 -8.04 2.52 -7.27
N ALA A 139 -8.38 2.02 -6.07
CA ALA A 139 -8.63 2.86 -4.90
C ALA A 139 -7.39 3.67 -4.51
N GLN A 140 -6.19 3.05 -4.47
CA GLN A 140 -4.94 3.75 -4.17
C GLN A 140 -4.67 4.90 -5.15
N GLU A 141 -4.89 4.68 -6.45
CA GLU A 141 -4.65 5.69 -7.47
C GLU A 141 -5.69 6.82 -7.43
N ILE A 142 -6.96 6.51 -7.16
CA ILE A 142 -8.00 7.52 -6.93
C ILE A 142 -7.65 8.38 -5.71
N ILE A 143 -7.26 7.76 -4.59
CA ILE A 143 -6.91 8.48 -3.36
C ILE A 143 -5.69 9.38 -3.57
N GLN A 144 -4.67 8.88 -4.28
CA GLN A 144 -3.50 9.68 -4.63
C GLN A 144 -3.89 10.90 -5.48
N PHE A 145 -4.75 10.71 -6.48
CA PHE A 145 -5.31 11.80 -7.27
C PHE A 145 -6.04 12.84 -6.40
N LEU A 146 -6.83 12.39 -5.42
CA LEU A 146 -7.54 13.27 -4.50
C LEU A 146 -6.59 14.08 -3.60
N HIS A 147 -5.53 13.47 -3.06
CA HIS A 147 -4.49 14.20 -2.32
C HIS A 147 -3.92 15.34 -3.16
N THR A 148 -3.50 15.05 -4.39
CA THR A 148 -2.95 16.07 -5.29
C THR A 148 -3.97 17.19 -5.60
N GLN A 149 -5.27 16.86 -5.74
CA GLN A 149 -6.29 17.90 -5.90
C GLN A 149 -6.44 18.79 -4.66
N ILE A 150 -6.29 18.23 -3.46
CA ILE A 150 -6.39 18.99 -2.22
C ILE A 150 -5.19 19.92 -2.06
N GLU A 151 -3.98 19.42 -2.27
CA GLU A 151 -2.73 20.20 -2.20
C GLU A 151 -2.78 21.40 -3.17
N GLU A 152 -3.40 21.23 -4.34
CA GLU A 152 -3.62 22.29 -5.32
C GLU A 152 -4.76 23.25 -4.97
N GLY A 153 -5.55 22.97 -3.92
CA GLY A 153 -6.77 23.71 -3.60
C GLY A 153 -7.86 23.58 -4.67
N LYS A 154 -7.84 22.50 -5.47
CA LYS A 154 -8.74 22.24 -6.60
C LYS A 154 -9.83 21.22 -6.31
N VAL A 155 -10.18 21.00 -5.04
CA VAL A 155 -11.25 20.06 -4.67
C VAL A 155 -12.57 20.47 -5.32
N LYS A 156 -13.09 19.62 -6.21
CA LYS A 156 -14.34 19.83 -6.97
C LYS A 156 -15.46 18.95 -6.43
N THR A 157 -16.69 19.20 -6.84
CA THR A 157 -17.84 18.31 -6.54
C THR A 157 -17.59 16.87 -7.00
N GLU A 158 -16.89 16.69 -8.13
CA GLU A 158 -16.49 15.37 -8.66
C GLU A 158 -15.56 14.62 -7.71
N SER A 159 -14.74 15.32 -6.91
CA SER A 159 -13.84 14.70 -5.93
C SER A 159 -14.61 13.87 -4.89
N LYS A 160 -15.82 14.29 -4.51
CA LYS A 160 -16.68 13.52 -3.60
C LYS A 160 -17.17 12.21 -4.23
N SER A 161 -17.51 12.23 -5.51
CA SER A 161 -17.93 11.03 -6.23
C SER A 161 -16.79 10.02 -6.33
N TRP A 162 -15.57 10.50 -6.56
CA TRP A 162 -14.38 9.64 -6.62
C TRP A 162 -13.98 9.13 -5.23
N LEU A 163 -14.10 9.93 -4.18
CA LEU A 163 -13.88 9.49 -2.80
C LEU A 163 -14.82 8.35 -2.43
N SER A 164 -16.13 8.54 -2.63
CA SER A 164 -17.13 7.51 -2.39
C SER A 164 -16.84 6.24 -3.20
N LYS A 165 -16.42 6.38 -4.47
CA LYS A 165 -16.01 5.24 -5.29
C LYS A 165 -14.77 4.52 -4.75
N ALA A 166 -13.77 5.25 -4.26
CA ALA A 166 -12.59 4.64 -3.63
C ALA A 166 -12.96 3.88 -2.35
N VAL A 167 -13.85 4.44 -1.53
CA VAL A 167 -14.39 3.78 -0.34
C VAL A 167 -15.15 2.51 -0.71
N ASP A 168 -16.00 2.54 -1.74
CA ASP A 168 -16.72 1.35 -2.23
C ASP A 168 -15.78 0.25 -2.72
N LEU A 169 -14.66 0.60 -3.35
CA LEU A 169 -13.62 -0.36 -3.73
C LEU A 169 -12.90 -0.96 -2.51
N ILE A 170 -12.64 -0.15 -1.48
CA ILE A 170 -12.02 -0.60 -0.21
C ILE A 170 -12.96 -1.51 0.57
N LYS A 171 -14.27 -1.28 0.50
CA LYS A 171 -15.31 -2.07 1.20
C LYS A 171 -15.38 -3.55 0.79
N SER A 172 -14.60 -3.97 -0.20
CA SER A 172 -14.40 -5.39 -0.50
C SER A 172 -13.99 -6.14 0.78
N LYS A 173 -14.71 -7.21 1.10
CA LYS A 173 -14.38 -8.08 2.25
C LYS A 173 -13.24 -9.05 1.94
N THR A 174 -12.77 -9.09 0.70
CA THR A 174 -11.66 -9.95 0.30
C THR A 174 -10.37 -9.40 0.88
N VAL A 175 -9.79 -10.16 1.80
CA VAL A 175 -8.57 -9.78 2.51
C VAL A 175 -7.39 -9.76 1.53
N ASN A 176 -6.83 -8.57 1.29
CA ASN A 176 -5.69 -8.39 0.40
C ASN A 176 -4.84 -7.16 0.78
N SER A 177 -3.53 -7.22 0.50
CA SER A 177 -2.59 -6.17 0.85
C SER A 177 -2.84 -4.87 0.07
N GLU A 178 -3.32 -4.93 -1.17
CA GLU A 178 -3.64 -3.72 -1.96
C GLU A 178 -4.86 -2.97 -1.42
N ILE A 179 -5.84 -3.69 -0.85
CA ILE A 179 -6.98 -3.06 -0.15
C ILE A 179 -6.51 -2.43 1.16
N ALA A 180 -5.65 -3.11 1.92
CA ALA A 180 -5.07 -2.56 3.15
C ALA A 180 -4.23 -1.30 2.87
N LYS A 181 -3.44 -1.28 1.78
CA LYS A 181 -2.70 -0.10 1.32
C LYS A 181 -3.63 1.04 0.90
N ALA A 182 -4.71 0.73 0.17
CA ALA A 182 -5.73 1.71 -0.19
C ALA A 182 -6.37 2.34 1.05
N ALA A 183 -6.75 1.52 2.03
CA ALA A 183 -7.32 1.97 3.29
C ALA A 183 -6.32 2.81 4.10
N PHE A 184 -5.04 2.45 4.12
CA PHE A 184 -3.99 3.26 4.73
C PHE A 184 -3.93 4.67 4.11
N LYS A 185 -3.84 4.76 2.77
CA LYS A 185 -3.83 6.05 2.07
C LYS A 185 -5.12 6.84 2.32
N PHE A 186 -6.28 6.16 2.37
CA PHE A 186 -7.55 6.80 2.68
C PHE A 186 -7.52 7.44 4.07
N VAL A 187 -6.97 6.74 5.08
CA VAL A 187 -6.86 7.28 6.44
C VAL A 187 -5.96 8.52 6.49
N GLN A 188 -4.86 8.56 5.71
CA GLN A 188 -4.02 9.75 5.59
C GLN A 188 -4.79 10.92 4.97
N LEU A 189 -5.63 10.65 3.97
CA LEU A 189 -6.50 11.65 3.34
C LEU A 189 -7.56 12.24 4.30
N LEU A 190 -7.93 11.52 5.36
CA LEU A 190 -8.96 11.99 6.32
C LEU A 190 -8.54 13.26 7.05
N GLU A 191 -7.25 13.44 7.31
CA GLU A 191 -6.71 14.66 7.95
C GLU A 191 -7.10 15.92 7.16
N ASP A 192 -7.07 15.80 5.84
CA ASP A 192 -7.33 16.91 4.94
C ASP A 192 -8.83 17.12 4.63
N LEU A 193 -9.61 16.04 4.60
CA LEU A 193 -11.00 16.07 4.12
C LEU A 193 -12.06 16.10 5.24
N ASN A 194 -11.70 15.70 6.46
CA ASN A 194 -12.63 15.46 7.57
C ASN A 194 -13.95 14.70 7.18
N PRO A 195 -13.92 13.59 6.41
CA PRO A 195 -15.13 12.89 5.99
C PRO A 195 -15.52 11.84 7.05
N VAL A 196 -16.27 12.29 8.06
CA VAL A 196 -16.66 11.44 9.21
C VAL A 196 -17.54 10.25 8.80
N ASP A 197 -18.41 10.42 7.80
CA ASP A 197 -19.49 9.45 7.52
C ASP A 197 -19.02 8.14 6.84
N GLU A 198 -17.89 8.16 6.12
CA GLU A 198 -17.40 7.00 5.35
C GLU A 198 -16.28 6.22 6.07
N THR A 199 -15.85 6.70 7.23
CA THR A 199 -14.67 6.17 7.93
C THR A 199 -14.97 4.83 8.61
N ASP A 200 -16.14 4.68 9.25
CA ASP A 200 -16.48 3.48 10.02
C ASP A 200 -16.43 2.19 9.20
N ASP A 201 -16.90 2.25 7.94
CA ASP A 201 -16.88 1.10 7.04
C ASP A 201 -15.45 0.67 6.70
N VAL A 202 -14.54 1.63 6.45
CA VAL A 202 -13.13 1.35 6.16
C VAL A 202 -12.43 0.79 7.40
N ILE A 203 -12.77 1.29 8.59
CA ILE A 203 -12.24 0.77 9.86
C ILE A 203 -12.65 -0.69 10.09
N ASP A 204 -13.89 -1.07 9.75
CA ASP A 204 -14.33 -2.46 9.89
C ASP A 204 -13.65 -3.41 8.89
N VAL A 205 -13.35 -2.93 7.67
CA VAL A 205 -12.50 -3.64 6.70
C VAL A 205 -11.11 -3.86 7.30
N LEU A 206 -10.50 -2.82 7.85
CA LEU A 206 -9.15 -2.88 8.46
C LEU A 206 -9.08 -3.83 9.65
N LYS A 207 -10.10 -3.84 10.52
CA LYS A 207 -10.21 -4.82 11.62
C LYS A 207 -10.26 -6.26 11.14
N THR A 208 -10.82 -6.51 9.95
CA THR A 208 -10.80 -7.84 9.34
C THR A 208 -9.43 -8.16 8.78
N HIS A 209 -8.79 -7.20 8.09
CA HIS A 209 -7.48 -7.38 7.44
C HIS A 209 -6.33 -7.56 8.44
N LYS A 210 -6.39 -6.95 9.64
CA LYS A 210 -5.37 -7.16 10.68
C LYS A 210 -5.32 -8.60 11.23
N GLU A 211 -6.38 -9.37 11.03
CA GLU A 211 -6.45 -10.79 11.42
C GLU A 211 -5.99 -11.72 10.29
N SER A 212 -5.47 -11.16 9.18
CA SER A 212 -4.91 -11.93 8.07
C SER A 212 -3.67 -12.72 8.48
N ASP A 213 -3.49 -13.90 7.87
CA ASP A 213 -2.25 -14.69 7.94
C ASP A 213 -1.15 -14.14 7.01
N ASP A 214 -1.49 -13.24 6.08
CA ASP A 214 -0.52 -12.55 5.22
C ASP A 214 0.11 -11.36 5.97
N ASP A 215 1.41 -11.46 6.25
CA ASP A 215 2.17 -10.46 7.01
C ASP A 215 2.07 -9.06 6.42
N ALA A 216 2.10 -8.94 5.09
CA ALA A 216 2.00 -7.65 4.41
C ALA A 216 0.62 -7.01 4.62
N THR A 217 -0.45 -7.77 4.40
CA THR A 217 -1.82 -7.31 4.63
C THR A 217 -2.04 -6.90 6.08
N LYS A 218 -1.58 -7.73 7.03
CA LYS A 218 -1.67 -7.45 8.46
C LYS A 218 -0.91 -6.19 8.85
N SER A 219 0.32 -6.03 8.35
CA SER A 219 1.16 -4.86 8.59
C SER A 219 0.48 -3.58 8.11
N TRP A 220 0.01 -3.54 6.87
CA TRP A 220 -0.69 -2.37 6.32
C TRP A 220 -1.98 -2.06 7.06
N ALA A 221 -2.75 -3.08 7.44
CA ALA A 221 -4.00 -2.89 8.17
C ALA A 221 -3.76 -2.29 9.57
N ASN A 222 -2.75 -2.80 10.27
CA ASN A 222 -2.34 -2.27 11.58
C ASN A 222 -1.76 -0.85 11.47
N CYS A 223 -0.97 -0.55 10.42
CA CYS A 223 -0.52 0.81 10.16
C CYS A 223 -1.71 1.76 10.00
N ALA A 224 -2.70 1.40 9.18
CA ALA A 224 -3.87 2.25 8.91
C ALA A 224 -4.72 2.48 10.16
N LEU A 225 -4.97 1.45 10.98
CA LEU A 225 -5.67 1.60 12.26
C LEU A 225 -4.90 2.49 13.21
N GLY A 226 -3.57 2.32 13.27
CA GLY A 226 -2.67 3.14 14.04
C GLY A 226 -2.76 4.63 13.70
N THR A 227 -2.64 4.95 12.41
CA THR A 227 -2.79 6.32 11.89
C THR A 227 -4.17 6.89 12.18
N PHE A 228 -5.23 6.09 12.01
CA PHE A 228 -6.60 6.53 12.30
C PHE A 228 -6.76 6.94 13.77
N TYR A 229 -6.27 6.14 14.71
CA TYR A 229 -6.35 6.48 16.13
C TYR A 229 -5.46 7.67 16.48
N LEU A 230 -4.29 7.81 15.85
CA LEU A 230 -3.45 9.00 16.01
C LEU A 230 -4.19 10.27 15.59
N ASN A 231 -4.85 10.24 14.43
CA ASN A 231 -5.63 11.36 13.91
C ASN A 231 -6.83 11.67 14.81
N LYS A 232 -7.46 10.63 15.35
CA LYS A 232 -8.55 10.77 16.32
C LYS A 232 -8.08 11.43 17.62
N ALA A 233 -6.88 11.10 18.11
CA ALA A 233 -6.28 11.73 19.29
C ALA A 233 -5.90 13.20 19.03
N ALA A 234 -5.47 13.53 17.82
CA ALA A 234 -5.17 14.92 17.44
C ALA A 234 -6.44 15.79 17.34
N GLN A 235 -7.61 15.18 17.08
CA GLN A 235 -8.89 15.87 16.93
C GLN A 235 -9.67 16.05 18.23
N SER A 236 -9.31 15.36 19.32
CA SER A 236 -9.98 15.52 20.60
C SER A 236 -9.60 16.85 21.26
N ASP A 237 -10.62 17.67 21.50
CA ASP A 237 -10.50 19.01 22.08
C ASP A 237 -9.96 18.94 23.53
N SER A 238 -8.70 19.36 23.73
CA SER A 238 -7.92 19.26 24.98
C SER A 238 -8.40 20.18 26.13
N SER A 239 -9.61 20.71 26.07
CA SER A 239 -10.10 21.73 27.01
C SER A 239 -10.69 21.18 28.33
N ALA A 240 -10.64 19.87 28.60
CA ALA A 240 -11.16 19.28 29.84
C ALA A 240 -10.25 18.15 30.38
N GLU A 241 -10.02 18.10 31.70
CA GLU A 241 -9.18 17.07 32.38
C GLU A 241 -9.60 15.62 32.07
N SER A 242 -10.87 15.35 31.78
CA SER A 242 -11.32 14.01 31.38
C SER A 242 -10.94 13.62 29.94
N VAL A 243 -10.43 14.58 29.16
CA VAL A 243 -9.99 14.38 27.77
C VAL A 243 -8.56 13.86 27.75
N ASP A 244 -7.74 14.16 28.75
CA ASP A 244 -6.34 13.69 28.80
C ASP A 244 -6.28 12.16 28.98
N ASP A 245 -7.10 11.60 29.88
CA ASP A 245 -7.27 10.14 30.03
C ASP A 245 -7.75 9.48 28.73
N ILE A 246 -8.73 10.10 28.05
CA ILE A 246 -9.29 9.58 26.79
C ILE A 246 -8.23 9.65 25.68
N ASN A 247 -7.47 10.72 25.61
CA ASN A 247 -6.41 10.91 24.64
C ASN A 247 -5.30 9.89 24.85
N LYS A 248 -4.90 9.66 26.10
CA LYS A 248 -3.92 8.63 26.46
C LYS A 248 -4.36 7.23 26.04
N ASP A 249 -5.62 6.87 26.27
CA ASP A 249 -6.17 5.58 25.82
C ASP A 249 -6.15 5.44 24.30
N ILE A 250 -6.53 6.50 23.57
CA ILE A 250 -6.51 6.50 22.10
C ILE A 250 -5.07 6.43 21.58
N LEU A 251 -4.14 7.18 22.15
CA LEU A 251 -2.72 7.15 21.79
C LEU A 251 -2.11 5.77 22.04
N ASN A 252 -2.44 5.13 23.17
CA ASN A 252 -2.01 3.76 23.44
C ASN A 252 -2.55 2.77 22.40
N GLN A 253 -3.82 2.90 22.00
CA GLN A 253 -4.39 2.09 20.90
C GLN A 253 -3.65 2.34 19.58
N ALA A 254 -3.36 3.60 19.24
CA ALA A 254 -2.59 3.96 18.06
C ALA A 254 -1.21 3.29 18.08
N ILE A 255 -0.46 3.44 19.18
CA ILE A 255 0.89 2.88 19.36
C ILE A 255 0.88 1.35 19.29
N THR A 256 -0.10 0.67 19.91
CA THR A 256 -0.22 -0.79 19.82
C THR A 256 -0.37 -1.23 18.37
N HIS A 257 -1.27 -0.61 17.62
CA HIS A 257 -1.47 -0.92 16.21
C HIS A 257 -0.23 -0.59 15.37
N LEU A 258 0.39 0.58 15.56
CA LEU A 258 1.59 0.97 14.81
C LEU A 258 2.78 0.03 15.08
N ARG A 259 2.97 -0.43 16.32
CA ARG A 259 4.00 -1.42 16.67
C ARG A 259 3.78 -2.75 15.96
N GLU A 260 2.55 -3.23 15.89
CA GLU A 260 2.20 -4.45 15.14
C GLU A 260 2.27 -4.25 13.61
N GLY A 261 2.16 -3.00 13.16
CA GLY A 261 2.20 -2.62 11.75
C GLY A 261 3.60 -2.44 11.17
N LEU A 262 4.64 -2.32 12.00
CA LEU A 262 5.99 -1.98 11.56
C LEU A 262 6.50 -2.91 10.44
N ASN A 263 6.93 -2.30 9.34
CA ASN A 263 7.53 -3.01 8.21
C ASN A 263 8.62 -2.15 7.56
N ASP A 264 9.78 -2.74 7.29
CA ASP A 264 10.91 -2.06 6.65
C ASP A 264 10.58 -1.57 5.21
N GLU A 265 9.56 -2.15 4.55
CA GLU A 265 9.05 -1.67 3.25
C GLU A 265 8.19 -0.41 3.38
N ASN A 266 7.63 -0.14 4.57
CA ASN A 266 6.84 1.05 4.86
C ASN A 266 7.58 1.93 5.88
N THR A 267 8.58 2.67 5.41
CA THR A 267 9.39 3.51 6.30
C THR A 267 8.57 4.55 7.07
N GLN A 268 7.44 5.00 6.52
CA GLN A 268 6.49 5.90 7.18
C GLN A 268 5.92 5.32 8.48
N SER A 269 5.75 3.99 8.60
CA SER A 269 5.20 3.39 9.82
C SER A 269 6.08 3.66 11.05
N PHE A 270 7.39 3.79 10.86
CA PHE A 270 8.33 4.14 11.93
C PHE A 270 8.17 5.60 12.37
N VAL A 271 7.93 6.50 11.42
CA VAL A 271 7.70 7.93 11.70
C VAL A 271 6.39 8.10 12.45
N MET A 272 5.30 7.50 11.97
CA MET A 272 4.00 7.54 12.65
C MET A 272 4.06 6.96 14.07
N LEU A 273 4.79 5.85 14.27
CA LEU A 273 5.00 5.31 15.61
C LEU A 273 5.76 6.28 16.51
N ALA A 274 6.82 6.92 16.00
CA ALA A 274 7.56 7.92 16.74
C ALA A 274 6.68 9.12 17.10
N GLU A 275 5.86 9.62 16.17
CA GLU A 275 4.89 10.70 16.43
C GLU A 275 3.90 10.33 17.53
N GLY A 276 3.32 9.12 17.48
CA GLY A 276 2.42 8.64 18.53
C GLY A 276 3.11 8.55 19.90
N LEU A 277 4.35 8.07 19.95
CA LEU A 277 5.15 8.03 21.18
C LEU A 277 5.46 9.44 21.72
N LEU A 278 5.79 10.40 20.86
CA LEU A 278 6.05 11.79 21.25
C LEU A 278 4.79 12.47 21.79
N GLN A 279 3.63 12.25 21.16
CA GLN A 279 2.35 12.75 21.66
C GLN A 279 2.02 12.13 23.01
N LEU A 280 2.22 10.82 23.19
CA LEU A 280 2.01 10.15 24.47
C LEU A 280 2.95 10.69 25.56
N ALA A 281 4.23 10.92 25.24
CA ALA A 281 5.18 11.52 26.17
C ALA A 281 4.70 12.89 26.68
N GLY A 282 4.20 13.74 25.78
CA GLY A 282 3.63 15.05 26.16
C GLY A 282 2.43 14.91 27.12
N VAL A 283 1.52 13.97 26.88
CA VAL A 283 0.39 13.71 27.80
C VAL A 283 0.89 13.25 29.17
N ILE A 284 1.88 12.35 29.22
CA ILE A 284 2.44 11.85 30.49
C ILE A 284 3.16 12.98 31.25
N GLU A 285 3.85 13.90 30.56
CA GLU A 285 4.52 15.04 31.18
C GLU A 285 3.55 16.04 31.84
N GLU A 286 2.33 16.16 31.31
CA GLU A 286 1.28 17.02 31.85
C GLU A 286 0.57 16.39 33.07
N GLU A 287 0.62 15.06 33.23
CA GLU A 287 0.05 14.33 34.37
C GLU A 287 0.90 14.51 35.65
N GLU A 288 0.44 15.31 36.62
CA GLU A 288 1.16 15.59 37.88
C GLU A 288 1.58 14.34 38.69
N ASP A 289 0.80 13.26 38.60
CA ASP A 289 0.97 12.04 39.39
C ASP A 289 1.46 10.83 38.56
N SER A 290 1.93 11.03 37.33
CA SER A 290 2.32 9.92 36.48
C SER A 290 3.55 9.17 37.00
N THR A 291 3.47 7.83 36.98
CA THR A 291 4.60 6.95 37.33
C THR A 291 5.35 6.42 36.12
N GLU A 292 4.91 6.79 34.91
CA GLU A 292 5.47 6.33 33.66
C GLU A 292 6.81 7.03 33.36
N ASP A 293 7.78 6.27 32.85
CA ASP A 293 9.10 6.82 32.50
C ASP A 293 9.05 7.49 31.13
N VAL A 294 8.75 8.78 31.12
CA VAL A 294 8.78 9.65 29.93
C VAL A 294 10.09 9.50 29.15
N GLY A 295 11.21 9.31 29.84
CA GLY A 295 12.53 9.14 29.21
C GLY A 295 12.63 7.85 28.39
N GLU A 296 11.97 6.76 28.82
CA GLU A 296 11.87 5.53 28.03
C GLU A 296 11.04 5.75 26.76
N VAL A 297 9.95 6.50 26.84
CA VAL A 297 9.06 6.81 25.70
C VAL A 297 9.80 7.65 24.64
N TYR A 298 10.48 8.73 25.05
CA TYR A 298 11.31 9.53 24.13
C TYR A 298 12.44 8.71 23.51
N SER A 299 13.11 7.86 24.30
CA SER A 299 14.18 6.99 23.81
C SER A 299 13.69 5.96 22.79
N GLU A 300 12.45 5.48 22.92
CA GLU A 300 11.80 4.62 21.93
C GLU A 300 11.48 5.40 20.65
N ALA A 301 10.86 6.58 20.75
CA ALA A 301 10.56 7.43 19.59
C ALA A 301 11.82 7.75 18.77
N LEU A 302 12.90 8.17 19.43
CA LEU A 302 14.19 8.46 18.81
C LEU A 302 14.77 7.25 18.06
N ARG A 303 14.59 6.03 18.59
CA ARG A 303 15.04 4.80 17.94
C ARG A 303 14.31 4.56 16.62
N HIS A 304 13.00 4.81 16.59
CA HIS A 304 12.20 4.64 15.39
C HIS A 304 12.51 5.71 14.34
N LEU A 305 12.70 6.98 14.72
CA LEU A 305 13.15 8.03 13.79
C LEU A 305 14.51 7.69 13.15
N LYS A 306 15.48 7.24 13.96
CA LYS A 306 16.80 6.80 13.45
C LYS A 306 16.69 5.61 12.49
N LYS A 307 15.79 4.67 12.77
CA LYS A 307 15.53 3.51 11.90
C LYS A 307 14.88 3.95 10.59
N ALA A 308 13.89 4.86 10.63
CA ALA A 308 13.27 5.44 9.44
C ALA A 308 14.32 6.13 8.55
N GLN A 309 15.16 6.99 9.13
CA GLN A 309 16.25 7.67 8.43
C GLN A 309 17.23 6.67 7.78
N LEU A 310 17.60 5.60 8.50
CA LEU A 310 18.51 4.57 8.00
C LEU A 310 17.91 3.80 6.81
N LEU A 311 16.60 3.61 6.80
CA LEU A 311 15.87 2.97 5.71
C LEU A 311 15.61 3.91 4.52
N GLY A 312 16.10 5.16 4.58
CA GLY A 312 15.97 6.12 3.48
C GLY A 312 14.65 6.89 3.49
N HIS A 313 13.95 6.96 4.63
CA HIS A 313 12.95 8.00 4.82
C HIS A 313 13.61 9.39 4.73
N GLU A 314 12.80 10.43 4.53
CA GLU A 314 13.19 11.83 4.38
C GLU A 314 14.20 12.33 5.43
N ASP A 315 14.67 13.57 5.30
CA ASP A 315 15.64 14.14 6.23
C ASP A 315 15.00 14.42 7.61
N LEU A 316 15.22 13.51 8.57
CA LEU A 316 14.73 13.56 9.94
C LEU A 316 15.77 14.13 10.92
N ARG A 317 16.91 14.63 10.43
CA ARG A 317 18.05 15.04 11.29
C ARG A 317 17.66 16.12 12.29
N GLU A 318 16.87 17.12 11.89
CA GLU A 318 16.46 18.22 12.77
C GLU A 318 15.63 17.70 13.96
N ILE A 319 14.66 16.83 13.69
CA ILE A 319 13.82 16.23 14.75
C ILE A 319 14.69 15.36 15.66
N ILE A 320 15.57 14.53 15.08
CA ILE A 320 16.47 13.66 15.85
C ILE A 320 17.39 14.47 16.76
N GLU A 321 18.00 15.54 16.26
CA GLU A 321 18.88 16.43 17.03
C GLU A 321 18.11 17.10 18.17
N SER A 322 16.88 17.57 17.91
CA SER A 322 16.05 18.22 18.94
C SER A 322 15.67 17.32 20.12
N LEU A 323 15.59 16.00 19.90
CA LEU A 323 15.28 15.00 20.94
C LEU A 323 16.52 14.49 21.68
N GLU A 324 17.72 14.81 21.21
CA GLU A 324 18.99 14.42 21.85
C GLU A 324 19.55 15.50 22.80
N GLU A 325 19.04 16.73 22.74
CA GLU A 325 19.41 17.87 23.60
C GLU A 325 18.77 17.82 24.99
#